data_AF-A0A1I4PGI3-F1
#
_entry.id   AF-A0A1I4PGI3-F1
#
_cell.length_a   1.000
_cell.length_b   1.000
_cell.length_c   1.000
_cell.angle_alpha   90.00
_cell.angle_beta   90.00
_cell.angle_gamma   90.00
#
_symmetry.space_group_name_H-M   'P 1'
#
loop_
_entity.id
_entity.type
_entity.pdbx_description
1 polymer ?
#
loop_
_entity_poly.entity_id
_entity_poly.type
_entity_poly.pdbx_seq_one_letter_code
_entity_poly.pdbx_strand_id
1 'polypeptide(L)'
;MTSVIDLYEQLSSAPDDRARARVIAEAFEQMEQRYPEVTDLATGAALRESELRLQKEIEQLRAETREMEGRLQQEIEKLRAETREMEGRLQQEIEKLRAETREMEGRLQQEIEKLRGDVFREIEQLRGDMSREIEQLRGDVSREIEQLRGDVSREIAQLRGETQVRMAELRGDMGSMKVEIIKWTAGLLLAQATLILGGLRFLL
;
A
#
# COMPACT_ATOMS: atom_id res chain seq x y z
N MET A 1 102.16 -0.42 42.80
CA MET A 1 101.53 0.64 42.00
C MET A 1 102.68 1.47 41.50
N THR A 2 103.06 1.35 40.23
CA THR A 2 104.04 2.25 39.62
C THR A 2 103.35 3.60 39.53
N SER A 3 103.66 4.50 40.47
CA SER A 3 103.16 5.86 40.46
C SER A 3 103.60 6.54 39.15
N VAL A 4 102.86 7.53 38.66
CA VAL A 4 103.33 8.39 37.55
C VAL A 4 104.71 8.99 37.88
N ILE A 5 104.97 9.18 39.17
CA ILE A 5 106.26 9.61 39.72
C ILE A 5 107.34 8.52 39.55
N ASP A 6 107.03 7.25 39.83
CA ASP A 6 107.98 6.13 39.67
C ASP A 6 108.33 5.91 38.20
N LEU A 7 107.35 6.04 37.30
CA LEU A 7 107.58 5.97 35.85
C LEU A 7 108.45 7.14 35.36
N TYR A 8 108.19 8.36 35.86
CA TYR A 8 109.01 9.53 35.55
C TYR A 8 110.47 9.35 36.02
N GLU A 9 110.67 8.86 37.25
CA GLU A 9 112.02 8.59 37.77
C GLU A 9 112.75 7.51 36.94
N GLN A 10 112.06 6.42 36.56
CA GLN A 10 112.62 5.36 35.71
C GLN A 10 112.98 5.86 34.29
N LEU A 11 112.18 6.77 33.73
CA LEU A 11 112.47 7.37 32.42
C LEU A 11 113.62 8.40 32.49
N SER A 12 113.71 9.15 33.58
CA SER A 12 114.77 10.16 33.79
C SER A 12 116.13 9.55 34.11
N SER A 13 116.15 8.35 34.72
CA SER A 13 117.35 7.62 35.09
C SER A 13 117.81 6.59 34.05
N ALA A 14 117.04 6.40 32.97
CA ALA A 14 117.40 5.46 31.91
C ALA A 14 118.65 5.92 31.11
N PRO A 15 119.62 5.01 30.89
CA PRO A 15 120.93 5.36 30.33
C PRO A 15 120.90 5.73 28.84
N ASP A 16 119.92 5.24 28.08
CA ASP A 16 119.80 5.46 26.64
C ASP A 16 118.33 5.46 26.16
N ASP A 17 118.10 5.87 24.91
CA ASP A 17 116.76 5.91 24.29
C ASP A 17 116.10 4.53 24.23
N ARG A 18 116.90 3.47 24.12
CA ARG A 18 116.40 2.09 24.04
C ARG A 18 115.86 1.61 25.38
N ALA A 19 116.55 1.92 26.49
CA ALA A 19 116.04 1.66 27.83
C ALA A 19 114.78 2.49 28.11
N ARG A 20 114.75 3.77 27.71
CA ARG A 20 113.53 4.60 27.81
C ARG A 20 112.35 3.99 27.05
N ALA A 21 112.54 3.59 25.80
CA ALA A 21 111.50 2.96 24.99
C ALA A 21 110.99 1.65 25.60
N ARG A 22 111.86 0.87 26.25
CA ARG A 22 111.49 -0.36 26.95
C ARG A 22 110.65 -0.09 28.19
N VAL A 23 111.04 0.88 29.02
CA VAL A 23 110.26 1.29 30.20
C VAL A 23 108.87 1.78 29.78
N ILE A 24 108.77 2.52 28.66
CA ILE A 24 107.48 2.95 28.09
C ILE A 24 106.64 1.74 27.66
N ALA A 25 107.21 0.78 26.93
CA ALA A 25 106.51 -0.41 26.46
C ALA A 25 106.00 -1.28 27.63
N GLU A 26 106.84 -1.51 28.65
CA GLU A 26 106.48 -2.26 29.87
C GLU A 26 105.38 -1.54 30.66
N ALA A 27 105.39 -0.20 30.71
CA ALA A 27 104.34 0.59 31.34
C ALA A 27 103.00 0.51 30.59
N PHE A 28 103.01 0.54 29.26
CA PHE A 28 101.79 0.35 28.45
C PHE A 28 101.24 -1.08 28.56
N GLU A 29 102.11 -2.10 28.57
CA GLU A 29 101.71 -3.50 28.74
C GLU A 29 101.08 -3.74 30.13
N GLN A 30 101.65 -3.15 31.19
CA GLN A 30 101.05 -3.18 32.54
C GLN A 30 99.70 -2.45 32.60
N MET A 31 99.55 -1.33 31.89
CA MET A 31 98.29 -0.59 31.80
C MET A 31 97.20 -1.41 31.10
N GLU A 32 97.54 -2.07 29.99
CA GLU A 32 96.63 -2.91 29.20
C GLU A 32 96.19 -4.16 29.97
N GLN A 33 97.09 -4.80 30.72
CA GLN A 33 96.75 -5.91 31.63
C GLN A 33 95.87 -5.46 32.81
N ARG A 34 96.07 -4.23 33.29
CA ARG A 34 95.33 -3.69 34.45
C ARG A 34 93.94 -3.21 34.09
N TYR A 35 93.76 -2.72 32.87
CA TYR A 35 92.49 -2.25 32.33
C TYR A 35 92.24 -2.84 30.94
N PRO A 36 91.90 -4.14 30.86
CA PRO A 36 91.63 -4.80 29.58
C PRO A 36 90.44 -4.15 28.84
N GLU A 37 89.57 -3.43 29.54
CA GLU A 37 88.42 -2.72 28.99
C GLU A 37 88.81 -1.46 28.20
N VAL A 38 90.05 -0.96 28.34
CA VAL A 38 90.53 0.23 27.62
C VAL A 38 90.67 -0.01 26.12
N THR A 39 90.84 -1.27 25.70
CA THR A 39 90.87 -1.66 24.27
C THR A 39 89.46 -1.78 23.67
N ASP A 40 88.43 -1.99 24.49
CA ASP A 40 87.01 -2.06 24.10
C ASP A 40 86.30 -0.69 24.16
N LEU A 41 87.00 0.38 24.54
CA LEU A 41 86.44 1.72 24.54
C LEU A 41 86.14 2.17 23.11
N ALA A 42 84.89 2.61 22.91
CA ALA A 42 84.49 3.22 21.65
C ALA A 42 85.40 4.40 21.32
N THR A 43 86.12 4.30 20.20
CA THR A 43 86.95 5.39 19.72
C THR A 43 86.06 6.56 19.27
N GLY A 44 86.59 7.78 19.28
CA GLY A 44 85.86 8.94 18.74
C GLY A 44 85.42 8.76 17.27
N ALA A 45 86.15 7.93 16.51
CA ALA A 45 85.77 7.55 15.15
C ALA A 45 84.52 6.64 15.12
N ALA A 46 84.46 5.60 15.96
CA ALA A 46 83.32 4.69 16.05
C ALA A 46 82.05 5.39 16.57
N LEU A 47 82.19 6.32 17.52
CA LEU A 47 81.09 7.17 17.99
C LEU A 47 80.57 8.09 16.87
N ARG A 48 81.47 8.69 16.09
CA ARG A 48 81.08 9.56 14.98
C ARG A 48 80.40 8.79 13.85
N GLU A 49 80.84 7.57 13.59
CA GLU A 49 80.17 6.67 12.63
C GLU A 49 78.75 6.32 13.09
N SER A 50 78.56 5.96 14.37
CA SER A 50 77.23 5.67 14.90
C SER A 50 76.32 6.89 14.91
N GLU A 51 76.85 8.08 15.23
CA GLU A 51 76.12 9.34 15.19
C GLU A 51 75.64 9.65 13.76
N LEU A 52 76.51 9.53 12.76
CA LEU A 52 76.14 9.74 11.36
C LEU A 52 75.09 8.72 10.89
N ARG A 53 75.22 7.47 11.32
CA ARG A 53 74.23 6.42 11.02
C ARG A 53 72.86 6.75 11.63
N LEU A 54 72.83 7.16 12.89
CA LEU A 54 71.59 7.55 13.58
C LEU A 54 70.98 8.81 12.98
N GLN A 55 71.78 9.81 12.60
CA GLN A 55 71.29 11.00 11.90
C GLN A 55 70.60 10.61 10.58
N LYS A 56 71.21 9.70 9.81
CA LYS A 56 70.63 9.19 8.57
C LYS A 56 69.33 8.42 8.82
N GLU A 57 69.28 7.55 9.82
CA GLU A 57 68.06 6.81 10.20
C GLU A 57 66.94 7.77 10.64
N ILE A 58 67.26 8.82 11.42
CA ILE A 58 66.31 9.85 11.82
C ILE A 58 65.78 10.63 10.61
N GLU A 59 66.63 11.01 9.67
CA GLU A 59 66.21 11.69 8.44
C GLU A 59 65.30 10.80 7.59
N GLN A 60 65.63 9.52 7.47
CA GLN A 60 64.81 8.55 6.76
C GLN A 60 63.43 8.39 7.41
N LEU A 61 63.37 8.18 8.73
CA LEU A 61 62.10 8.07 9.47
C LEU A 61 61.25 9.35 9.35
N ARG A 62 61.88 10.53 9.34
CA ARG A 62 61.18 11.80 9.12
C ARG A 62 60.61 11.90 7.71
N ALA A 63 61.33 11.42 6.70
CA ALA A 63 60.84 11.38 5.33
C ALA A 63 59.65 10.42 5.20
N GLU A 64 59.77 9.21 5.75
CA GLU A 64 58.69 8.21 5.76
C GLU A 64 57.44 8.72 6.51
N THR A 65 57.63 9.40 7.64
CA THR A 65 56.53 10.01 8.40
C THR A 65 55.81 11.08 7.58
N ARG A 66 56.55 11.99 6.93
CA ARG A 66 55.96 13.03 6.05
C ARG A 66 55.20 12.43 4.88
N GLU A 67 55.74 11.36 4.28
CA GLU A 67 55.06 10.67 3.19
C GLU A 67 53.75 10.03 3.67
N MET A 68 53.77 9.37 4.82
CA MET A 68 52.59 8.78 5.42
C MET A 68 51.53 9.83 5.76
N GLU A 69 51.93 10.94 6.38
CA GLU A 69 51.05 12.09 6.66
C GLU A 69 50.42 12.64 5.37
N GLY A 70 51.20 12.77 4.30
CA GLY A 70 50.72 13.20 2.99
C GLY A 70 49.68 12.23 2.39
N ARG A 71 49.94 10.92 2.47
CA ARG A 71 48.99 9.89 2.01
C ARG A 71 47.69 9.92 2.81
N LEU A 72 47.78 10.00 4.15
CA LEU A 72 46.61 10.07 5.02
C LEU A 72 45.78 11.34 4.75
N GLN A 73 46.43 12.48 4.52
CA GLN A 73 45.75 13.71 4.18
C GLN A 73 44.96 13.57 2.86
N GLN A 74 45.56 12.95 1.84
CA GLN A 74 44.89 12.68 0.57
C GLN A 74 43.70 11.71 0.73
N GLU A 75 43.85 10.64 1.52
CA GLU A 75 42.74 9.71 1.80
C GLU A 75 41.60 10.40 2.54
N ILE A 76 41.90 11.25 3.53
CA ILE A 76 40.89 12.04 4.25
C ILE A 76 40.14 12.98 3.29
N GLU A 77 40.85 13.66 2.39
CA GLU A 77 40.23 14.55 1.41
C GLU A 77 39.35 13.77 0.42
N LYS A 78 39.82 12.61 -0.04
CA LYS A 78 39.04 11.72 -0.90
C LYS A 78 37.76 11.23 -0.22
N LEU A 79 37.86 10.72 1.01
CA LEU A 79 36.69 10.25 1.78
C LEU A 79 35.70 11.37 2.07
N ARG A 80 36.17 12.60 2.32
CA ARG A 80 35.31 13.78 2.47
C ARG A 80 34.57 14.11 1.19
N ALA A 81 35.24 14.01 0.04
CA ALA A 81 34.59 14.23 -1.26
C ALA A 81 33.53 13.15 -1.55
N GLU A 82 33.86 11.89 -1.34
CA GLU A 82 32.92 10.76 -1.51
C GLU A 82 31.71 10.88 -0.58
N THR A 83 31.92 11.29 0.67
CA THR A 83 30.84 11.51 1.65
C THR A 83 29.91 12.64 1.19
N ARG A 84 30.45 13.77 0.76
CA ARG A 84 29.64 14.90 0.23
C ARG A 84 28.85 14.51 -1.00
N GLU A 85 29.45 13.71 -1.89
CA GLU A 85 28.75 13.22 -3.08
C GLU A 85 27.60 12.30 -2.69
N MET A 86 27.84 11.37 -1.76
CA MET A 86 26.81 10.46 -1.25
C MET A 86 25.67 11.23 -0.56
N GLU A 87 25.98 12.19 0.29
CA GLU A 87 24.98 13.08 0.92
C GLU A 87 24.16 13.83 -0.13
N GLY A 88 24.80 14.36 -1.17
CA GLY A 88 24.12 15.02 -2.28
C GLY A 88 23.17 14.09 -3.05
N ARG A 89 23.61 12.87 -3.36
CA ARG A 89 22.76 11.85 -4.02
C ARG A 89 21.57 11.46 -3.15
N LEU A 90 21.79 11.22 -1.85
CA LEU A 90 20.72 10.88 -0.91
C LEU A 90 19.70 12.01 -0.78
N GLN A 91 20.17 13.26 -0.72
CA GLN A 91 19.27 14.43 -0.68
C GLN A 91 18.38 14.51 -1.92
N GLN A 92 18.95 14.29 -3.11
CA GLN A 92 18.20 14.25 -4.37
C GLN A 92 17.18 13.11 -4.40
N GLU A 93 17.55 11.93 -3.92
CA GLU A 93 16.66 10.77 -3.85
C GLU A 93 15.49 11.01 -2.88
N ILE A 94 15.77 11.61 -1.71
CA ILE A 94 14.74 12.01 -0.75
C ILE A 94 13.78 13.03 -1.37
N GLU A 95 14.29 14.03 -2.09
CA GLU A 95 13.45 15.03 -2.76
C GLU A 95 12.59 14.41 -3.87
N LYS A 96 13.16 13.49 -4.66
CA LYS A 96 12.44 12.74 -5.68
C LYS A 96 11.32 11.89 -5.07
N LEU A 97 11.62 11.10 -4.03
CA LEU A 97 10.62 10.28 -3.35
C LEU A 97 9.51 11.14 -2.74
N ARG A 98 9.84 12.30 -2.15
CA ARG A 98 8.83 13.25 -1.64
C ARG A 98 7.92 13.79 -2.76
N ALA A 99 8.46 14.06 -3.94
CA ALA A 99 7.67 14.50 -5.08
C ALA A 99 6.75 13.38 -5.58
N GLU A 100 7.26 12.17 -5.72
CA GLU A 100 6.48 10.98 -6.13
C GLU A 100 5.35 10.68 -5.12
N THR A 101 5.62 10.76 -3.81
CA THR A 101 4.59 10.59 -2.78
C THR A 101 3.49 11.64 -2.90
N ARG A 102 3.83 12.93 -3.07
CA ARG A 102 2.83 14.00 -3.23
C ARG A 102 1.98 13.81 -4.48
N GLU A 103 2.60 13.37 -5.57
CA GLU A 103 1.89 13.08 -6.81
C GLU A 103 0.91 11.92 -6.62
N MET A 104 1.35 10.85 -5.96
CA MET A 104 0.50 9.69 -5.65
C MET A 104 -0.67 10.07 -4.75
N GLU A 105 -0.43 10.84 -3.68
CA GLU A 105 -1.47 11.37 -2.80
C GLU A 105 -2.50 12.19 -3.57
N GLY A 106 -2.04 13.08 -4.46
CA GLY A 106 -2.91 13.89 -5.32
C GLY A 106 -3.77 13.06 -6.27
N ARG A 107 -3.18 12.02 -6.90
CA ARG A 107 -3.93 11.09 -7.77
C ARG A 107 -4.98 10.31 -6.99
N LEU A 108 -4.63 9.78 -5.81
CA LEU A 108 -5.56 9.04 -4.96
C LEU A 108 -6.73 9.92 -4.49
N GLN A 109 -6.45 11.18 -4.14
CA GLN A 109 -7.51 12.12 -3.75
C GLN A 109 -8.49 12.37 -4.91
N GLN A 110 -7.98 12.56 -6.13
CA GLN A 110 -8.83 12.73 -7.33
C GLN A 110 -9.66 11.47 -7.63
N GLU A 111 -9.08 10.28 -7.50
CA GLU A 111 -9.79 9.01 -7.69
C GLU A 111 -10.92 8.84 -6.66
N ILE A 112 -10.65 9.17 -5.39
CA ILE A 112 -11.66 9.12 -4.32
C ILE A 112 -12.81 10.10 -4.62
N GLU A 113 -12.51 11.33 -5.00
CA GLU A 113 -13.53 12.34 -5.35
C GLU A 113 -14.37 11.90 -6.56
N LYS A 114 -13.71 11.33 -7.58
CA LYS A 114 -14.39 10.79 -8.76
C LYS A 114 -15.34 9.64 -8.38
N LEU A 115 -14.85 8.65 -7.64
CA LEU A 115 -15.65 7.51 -7.19
C LEU A 115 -16.84 7.97 -6.33
N ARG A 116 -16.63 8.92 -5.43
CA ARG A 116 -17.71 9.51 -4.63
C ARG A 116 -18.77 10.18 -5.51
N GLY A 117 -18.34 10.90 -6.55
CA GLY A 117 -19.25 11.51 -7.52
C GLY A 117 -19.99 10.49 -8.39
N ASP A 118 -19.32 9.41 -8.81
CA ASP A 118 -19.94 8.31 -9.56
C ASP A 118 -21.03 7.62 -8.72
N VAL A 119 -20.71 7.26 -7.47
CA VAL A 119 -21.67 6.63 -6.54
C VAL A 119 -22.87 7.54 -6.27
N PHE A 120 -22.66 8.84 -6.06
CA PHE A 120 -23.76 9.79 -5.86
C PHE A 120 -24.70 9.84 -7.07
N ARG A 121 -24.14 9.87 -8.28
CA ARG A 121 -24.93 9.84 -9.53
C ARG A 121 -25.72 8.54 -9.67
N GLU A 122 -25.11 7.40 -9.36
CA GLU A 122 -25.77 6.09 -9.44
C GLU A 122 -26.93 5.99 -8.44
N ILE A 123 -26.76 6.49 -7.21
CA ILE A 123 -27.83 6.54 -6.20
C ILE A 123 -29.00 7.40 -6.69
N GLU A 124 -28.74 8.61 -7.20
CA GLU A 124 -29.80 9.50 -7.70
C GLU A 124 -30.52 8.91 -8.92
N GLN A 125 -29.77 8.27 -9.83
CA GLN A 125 -30.37 7.57 -10.96
C GLN A 125 -31.30 6.44 -10.49
N LEU A 126 -30.82 5.57 -9.60
CA LEU A 126 -31.60 4.44 -9.08
C LEU A 126 -32.85 4.91 -8.33
N ARG A 127 -32.75 6.01 -7.56
CA ARG A 127 -33.90 6.64 -6.91
C ARG A 127 -34.92 7.17 -7.92
N GLY A 128 -34.45 7.79 -9.00
CA GLY A 128 -35.29 8.27 -10.09
C GLY A 128 -35.98 7.13 -10.84
N ASP A 129 -35.26 6.04 -11.12
CA ASP A 129 -35.80 4.84 -11.77
C ASP A 129 -36.88 4.19 -10.91
N MET A 130 -36.63 3.96 -9.62
CA MET A 130 -37.64 3.42 -8.69
C MET A 130 -38.89 4.30 -8.60
N SER A 131 -38.72 5.63 -8.57
CA SER A 131 -39.86 6.55 -8.50
C SER A 131 -40.74 6.45 -9.75
N ARG A 132 -40.13 6.30 -10.93
CA ARG A 132 -40.84 6.07 -12.19
C ARG A 132 -41.58 4.73 -12.20
N GLU A 133 -40.93 3.68 -11.73
CA GLU A 133 -41.52 2.33 -11.66
C GLU A 133 -42.73 2.29 -10.72
N ILE A 134 -42.64 2.94 -9.55
CA ILE A 134 -43.76 3.07 -8.60
C ILE A 134 -44.94 3.81 -9.25
N GLU A 135 -44.68 4.92 -9.92
CA GLU A 135 -45.76 5.71 -10.57
C GLU A 135 -46.40 4.93 -11.71
N GLN A 136 -45.59 4.19 -12.49
CA GLN A 136 -46.09 3.32 -13.54
C GLN A 136 -47.00 2.21 -12.97
N LEU A 137 -46.53 1.49 -11.95
CA LEU A 137 -47.32 0.44 -11.28
C LEU A 137 -48.64 0.98 -10.72
N ARG A 138 -48.61 2.16 -10.11
CA ARG A 138 -49.82 2.82 -9.62
C ARG A 138 -50.80 3.15 -10.75
N GLY A 139 -50.28 3.62 -11.87
CA GLY A 139 -51.06 3.89 -13.08
C GLY A 139 -51.63 2.64 -13.75
N ASP A 140 -50.87 1.54 -13.76
CA ASP A 140 -51.33 0.23 -14.24
C ASP A 140 -52.48 -0.30 -13.37
N VAL A 141 -52.29 -0.35 -12.05
CA VAL A 141 -53.33 -0.81 -11.10
C VAL A 141 -54.60 0.04 -11.19
N SER A 142 -54.47 1.36 -11.31
CA SER A 142 -55.64 2.24 -11.45
C SER A 142 -56.43 1.95 -12.74
N ARG A 143 -55.74 1.62 -13.84
CA ARG A 143 -56.39 1.23 -15.10
C ARG A 143 -57.08 -0.12 -14.99
N GLU A 144 -56.45 -1.10 -14.33
CA GLU A 144 -57.05 -2.41 -14.10
C GLU A 144 -58.33 -2.32 -13.25
N ILE A 145 -58.33 -1.52 -12.18
CA ILE A 145 -59.53 -1.28 -11.35
C ILE A 145 -60.66 -0.67 -12.20
N GLU A 146 -60.34 0.32 -13.03
CA GLU A 146 -61.34 1.01 -13.85
C GLU A 146 -61.92 0.10 -14.93
N GLN A 147 -61.08 -0.75 -15.52
CA GLN A 147 -61.50 -1.78 -16.46
C GLN A 147 -62.42 -2.79 -15.78
N LEU A 148 -62.03 -3.35 -14.63
CA LEU A 148 -62.84 -4.31 -13.86
C LEU A 148 -64.20 -3.71 -13.47
N ARG A 149 -64.22 -2.45 -13.04
CA ARG A 149 -65.46 -1.73 -12.73
C ARG A 149 -66.36 -1.58 -13.95
N GLY A 150 -65.77 -1.29 -15.11
CA GLY A 150 -66.46 -1.24 -16.40
C GLY A 150 -67.05 -2.59 -16.81
N ASP A 151 -66.26 -3.66 -16.68
CA ASP A 151 -66.68 -5.04 -16.97
C ASP A 151 -67.86 -5.47 -16.10
N VAL A 152 -67.77 -5.30 -14.78
CA VAL A 152 -68.86 -5.59 -13.84
C VAL A 152 -70.12 -4.79 -14.17
N SER A 153 -69.99 -3.51 -14.52
CA SER A 153 -71.14 -2.66 -14.90
C SER A 153 -71.84 -3.18 -16.15
N ARG A 154 -71.08 -3.66 -17.14
CA ARG A 154 -71.61 -4.26 -18.37
C ARG A 154 -72.32 -5.58 -18.08
N GLU A 155 -71.72 -6.45 -17.28
CA GLU A 155 -72.34 -7.73 -16.88
C GLU A 155 -73.66 -7.51 -16.13
N ILE A 156 -73.71 -6.56 -15.20
CA ILE A 156 -74.96 -6.20 -14.49
C ILE A 156 -76.03 -5.71 -15.48
N ALA A 157 -75.66 -4.85 -16.44
CA ALA A 157 -76.59 -4.36 -17.44
C ALA A 157 -77.11 -5.49 -18.35
N GLN A 158 -76.24 -6.40 -18.76
CA GLN A 158 -76.60 -7.57 -19.55
C GLN A 158 -77.55 -8.50 -18.80
N LEU A 159 -77.23 -8.87 -17.55
CA LEU A 159 -78.10 -9.71 -16.71
C LEU A 159 -79.47 -9.06 -16.49
N ARG A 160 -79.52 -7.74 -16.29
CA ARG A 160 -80.80 -7.01 -16.20
C ARG A 160 -81.59 -7.07 -17.51
N GLY A 161 -80.93 -6.94 -18.66
CA GLY A 161 -81.56 -7.10 -19.97
C GLY A 161 -82.13 -8.51 -20.17
N GLU A 162 -81.33 -9.53 -19.91
CA GLU A 162 -81.74 -10.95 -20.03
C GLU A 162 -82.92 -11.27 -19.10
N THR A 163 -82.92 -10.78 -17.86
CA THR A 163 -84.04 -10.97 -16.93
C THR A 163 -85.31 -10.25 -17.37
N GLN A 164 -85.21 -9.05 -17.94
CA GLN A 164 -86.36 -8.34 -18.51
C GLN A 164 -86.98 -9.10 -19.69
N VAL A 165 -86.15 -9.64 -20.60
CA VAL A 165 -86.60 -10.45 -21.74
C VAL A 165 -87.34 -11.69 -21.24
N ARG A 166 -86.73 -12.46 -20.32
CA ARG A 166 -87.38 -13.66 -19.73
C ARG A 166 -88.71 -13.34 -19.04
N MET A 167 -88.81 -12.20 -18.35
CA MET A 167 -90.07 -11.78 -17.73
C MET A 167 -91.15 -11.41 -18.76
N ALA A 168 -90.76 -10.82 -19.89
CA ALA A 168 -91.67 -10.53 -20.98
C ALA A 168 -92.18 -11.82 -21.65
N GLU A 169 -91.28 -12.78 -21.89
CA GLU A 169 -91.62 -14.11 -22.40
C GLU A 169 -92.60 -14.84 -21.48
N LEU A 170 -92.28 -14.96 -20.17
CA LEU A 170 -93.17 -15.57 -19.18
C LEU A 170 -94.55 -14.90 -19.11
N ARG A 171 -94.60 -13.57 -19.23
CA ARG A 171 -95.88 -12.85 -19.27
C ARG A 171 -96.67 -13.16 -20.56
N GLY A 172 -95.96 -13.28 -21.69
CA GLY A 172 -96.54 -13.72 -22.96
C GLY A 172 -97.12 -15.13 -22.86
N ASP A 173 -96.34 -16.08 -22.36
CA ASP A 173 -96.74 -17.48 -22.14
C ASP A 173 -97.93 -17.59 -21.18
N MET A 174 -97.94 -16.81 -20.10
CA MET A 174 -99.08 -16.73 -19.19
C MET A 174 -100.33 -16.18 -19.90
N GLY A 175 -100.15 -15.22 -20.81
CA GLY A 175 -101.22 -14.66 -21.62
C GLY A 175 -101.83 -15.69 -22.58
N SER A 176 -100.99 -16.43 -23.31
CA SER A 176 -101.44 -17.49 -24.23
C SER A 176 -102.15 -18.61 -23.46
N MET A 177 -101.59 -19.06 -22.33
CA MET A 177 -102.19 -20.07 -21.48
C MET A 177 -103.56 -19.65 -20.95
N LYS A 178 -103.73 -18.39 -20.51
CA LYS A 178 -105.04 -17.85 -20.10
C LYS A 178 -106.06 -17.91 -21.25
N VAL A 179 -105.66 -17.56 -22.47
CA VAL A 179 -106.53 -17.63 -23.65
C VAL A 179 -106.92 -19.08 -23.96
N GLU A 180 -105.96 -20.02 -23.87
CA GLU A 180 -106.23 -21.45 -24.06
C GLU A 180 -107.21 -21.98 -23.01
N ILE A 181 -107.04 -21.66 -21.73
CA ILE A 181 -107.96 -22.03 -20.66
C ILE A 181 -109.37 -21.49 -20.93
N ILE A 182 -109.50 -20.23 -21.37
CA ILE A 182 -110.81 -19.65 -21.75
C ILE A 182 -111.43 -20.41 -22.93
N LYS A 183 -110.65 -20.75 -23.96
CA LYS A 183 -111.14 -21.54 -25.11
C LYS A 183 -111.66 -22.91 -24.68
N TRP A 184 -110.89 -23.64 -23.86
CA TRP A 184 -111.28 -24.97 -23.36
C TRP A 184 -112.50 -24.90 -22.44
N THR A 185 -112.57 -23.94 -21.53
CA THR A 185 -113.72 -23.78 -20.62
C THR A 185 -114.99 -23.36 -21.34
N ALA A 186 -114.91 -22.44 -22.30
CA ALA A 186 -116.05 -22.08 -23.15
C ALA A 186 -116.55 -23.29 -23.96
N GLY A 187 -115.62 -24.08 -24.54
CA GLY A 187 -115.95 -25.33 -25.23
C GLY A 187 -116.65 -26.34 -24.32
N LEU A 188 -116.17 -26.52 -23.08
CA LEU A 188 -116.79 -27.40 -22.09
C LEU A 188 -118.20 -26.94 -21.69
N LEU A 189 -118.38 -25.65 -21.42
CA LEU A 189 -119.68 -25.07 -21.06
C LEU A 189 -120.71 -25.22 -22.19
N LEU A 190 -120.28 -25.02 -23.44
CA LEU A 190 -121.13 -25.26 -24.61
C LEU A 190 -121.54 -26.73 -24.71
N ALA A 191 -120.60 -27.67 -24.52
CA ALA A 191 -120.90 -29.10 -24.51
C ALA A 191 -121.90 -29.47 -23.38
N GLN A 192 -121.71 -28.95 -22.16
CA GLN A 192 -122.64 -29.14 -21.04
C GLN A 192 -124.03 -28.57 -21.34
N ALA A 193 -124.12 -27.37 -21.93
CA ALA A 193 -125.41 -26.78 -22.33
C ALA A 193 -126.14 -27.64 -23.37
N THR A 194 -125.42 -28.19 -24.36
CA THR A 194 -126.02 -29.12 -25.34
C THR A 194 -126.50 -30.42 -24.71
N LEU A 195 -125.76 -30.98 -23.74
CA LEU A 195 -126.17 -32.16 -22.98
C LEU A 195 -127.41 -31.88 -22.12
N ILE A 196 -127.46 -30.73 -21.44
CA ILE A 196 -128.62 -30.33 -20.61
C ILE A 196 -129.87 -30.14 -21.48
N LEU A 197 -129.76 -29.41 -22.60
CA LEU A 197 -130.86 -29.22 -23.55
C LEU A 197 -131.33 -30.55 -24.18
N GLY A 198 -130.39 -31.42 -24.54
CA GLY A 198 -130.69 -32.77 -25.04
C GLY A 198 -131.38 -33.65 -23.98
N GLY A 199 -130.91 -33.59 -22.73
CA GLY A 199 -131.51 -34.31 -21.60
C GLY A 199 -132.90 -33.79 -21.22
N LEU A 200 -133.11 -32.48 -21.23
CA LEU A 200 -134.44 -31.86 -21.02
C LEU A 200 -135.44 -32.29 -22.10
N ARG A 201 -135.00 -32.47 -23.34
CA ARG A 201 -135.83 -32.99 -24.44
C ARG A 201 -136.15 -34.50 -24.32
N PHE A 202 -135.41 -35.25 -23.50
CA PHE A 202 -135.65 -36.68 -23.26
C PHE A 202 -136.54 -36.94 -22.04
N LEU A 203 -136.71 -35.93 -21.16
CA LEU A 203 -137.53 -36.00 -19.92
C LEU A 203 -138.93 -35.36 -20.06
N LEU A 204 -139.24 -34.72 -21.20
CA LEU A 204 -140.55 -34.18 -21.59
C LEU A 204 -141.13 -35.02 -22.74
#